data_AF-A0A7R9T9N3-F1
#
_entry.id   AF-A0A7R9T9N3-F1
#
_cell.length_a   1.000
_cell.length_b   1.000
_cell.length_c   1.000
_cell.angle_alpha   90.00
_cell.angle_beta   90.00
_cell.angle_gamma   90.00
#
_symmetry.space_group_name_H-M   'P 1'
#
loop_
_entity.id
_entity.type
_entity.pdbx_description
1 polymer ?
#
loop_
_entity_poly.entity_id
_entity_poly.type
_entity_poly.pdbx_seq_one_letter_code
_entity_poly.pdbx_strand_id
1 'polypeptide(L)'
;MAAAAAPSNVEDEIPEVTPMAPAFHVPIAATPVINTQNDASTPLAEPQPRAKKKTKTQIVREELAALAAAALETPDPSPRPPSTRDLIDWNAVLKAPIEDVVECIRCRGMHFMLARRIKNLLRRIASERDGALSLEFLRDVPTELARGYLLSLEGYGVKTVSCILLLALYRADFPVDVNVGRIMARLGWVPLETEQALEELSEYAPEPAVYTFLRERLNSFGLQTLFELHYHMITMGKVFCEKRTPNCRACPLQDMCEYASCGGKRQVNATATGGP
;
A
#
# COMPACT_ATOMS: atom_id res chain seq x y z
N MET A 1 -45.55 26.97 -17.62
CA MET A 1 -45.24 28.01 -16.63
C MET A 1 -45.58 27.46 -15.26
N ALA A 2 -44.57 27.02 -14.52
CA ALA A 2 -44.69 26.66 -13.10
C ALA A 2 -43.34 27.01 -12.45
N ALA A 3 -43.45 27.74 -11.35
CA ALA A 3 -42.41 28.56 -10.76
C ALA A 3 -41.33 27.76 -10.01
N ALA A 4 -40.11 28.29 -10.04
CA ALA A 4 -38.98 27.85 -9.24
C ALA A 4 -39.17 28.24 -7.76
N ALA A 5 -38.93 27.30 -6.85
CA ALA A 5 -38.78 27.54 -5.43
C ALA A 5 -37.30 27.48 -5.07
N ALA A 6 -36.80 28.54 -4.41
CA ALA A 6 -35.43 28.65 -3.92
C ALA A 6 -35.20 27.77 -2.68
N PRO A 7 -33.99 27.22 -2.47
CA PRO A 7 -33.67 26.53 -1.23
C PRO A 7 -33.30 27.53 -0.11
N SER A 8 -33.79 27.23 1.09
CA SER A 8 -33.53 27.93 2.35
C SER A 8 -32.12 27.66 2.87
N ASN A 9 -31.44 28.73 3.28
CA ASN A 9 -30.16 28.71 3.99
C ASN A 9 -30.27 27.93 5.30
N VAL A 10 -29.40 26.93 5.47
CA VAL A 10 -29.09 26.33 6.77
C VAL A 10 -27.66 26.76 7.09
N GLU A 11 -27.51 27.64 8.06
CA GLU A 11 -26.22 28.06 8.61
C GLU A 11 -25.72 26.92 9.51
N ASP A 12 -24.68 26.22 9.08
CA ASP A 12 -23.97 25.23 9.90
C ASP A 12 -23.02 25.96 10.86
N GLU A 13 -23.35 25.95 12.16
CA GLU A 13 -22.47 26.37 13.24
C GLU A 13 -21.24 25.45 13.33
N ILE A 14 -20.06 26.04 13.21
CA ILE A 14 -18.75 25.40 13.38
C ILE A 14 -18.43 25.36 14.88
N PRO A 15 -18.19 24.19 15.51
CA PRO A 15 -17.79 24.17 16.92
C PRO A 15 -16.33 24.60 17.10
N GLU A 16 -16.14 25.50 18.06
CA GLU A 16 -14.88 26.15 18.47
C GLU A 16 -13.84 25.14 18.99
N VAL A 17 -12.61 25.22 18.48
CA VAL A 17 -11.48 24.38 18.92
C VAL A 17 -10.73 25.09 20.05
N THR A 18 -10.86 24.60 21.29
CA THR A 18 -10.07 25.08 22.43
C THR A 18 -8.62 24.59 22.39
N PRO A 19 -7.61 25.44 22.69
CA PRO A 19 -6.21 25.06 22.68
C PRO A 19 -5.80 24.24 23.92
N MET A 20 -5.10 23.13 23.70
CA MET A 20 -4.46 22.32 24.75
C MET A 20 -3.17 23.00 25.24
N ALA A 21 -3.08 23.25 26.55
CA ALA A 21 -1.88 23.76 27.23
C ALA A 21 -0.83 22.66 27.47
N PRO A 22 0.48 23.00 27.52
CA PRO A 22 1.54 22.02 27.82
C PRO A 22 1.87 22.03 29.32
N ALA A 23 2.06 20.85 29.91
CA ALA A 23 2.81 20.74 31.16
C ALA A 23 3.39 19.32 31.33
N PHE A 24 4.70 19.21 31.09
CA PHE A 24 5.54 18.14 31.62
C PHE A 24 5.90 18.46 33.08
N HIS A 25 5.61 17.56 34.00
CA HIS A 25 6.35 17.46 35.26
C HIS A 25 6.37 16.01 35.73
N VAL A 26 7.56 15.39 35.73
CA VAL A 26 7.83 14.11 36.38
C VAL A 26 8.55 14.42 37.70
N PRO A 27 8.06 13.96 38.86
CA PRO A 27 8.74 14.16 40.12
C PRO A 27 9.94 13.21 40.26
N ILE A 28 11.06 13.77 40.73
CA ILE A 28 12.29 13.05 41.08
C ILE A 28 12.04 12.26 42.37
N ALA A 29 12.08 10.92 42.29
CA ALA A 29 12.01 10.05 43.46
C ALA A 29 13.42 9.88 44.08
N ALA A 30 13.48 10.05 45.41
CA ALA A 30 14.68 9.96 46.23
C ALA A 30 15.30 8.55 46.24
N THR A 31 16.62 8.50 46.26
CA THR A 31 17.45 7.30 46.45
C THR A 31 17.22 6.67 47.82
N PRO A 32 16.97 5.35 47.94
CA PRO A 32 17.00 4.67 49.23
C PRO A 32 18.45 4.33 49.64
N VAL A 33 18.73 4.57 50.92
CA VAL A 33 19.95 4.21 51.62
C VAL A 33 20.01 2.68 51.78
N ILE A 34 21.12 2.08 51.36
CA ILE A 34 21.40 0.65 51.51
C ILE A 34 21.80 0.40 52.96
N ASN A 35 21.02 -0.41 53.68
CA ASN A 35 21.41 -0.96 54.98
C ASN A 35 21.85 -2.42 54.78
N THR A 36 23.12 -2.70 55.07
CA THR A 36 23.73 -4.02 54.92
C THR A 36 23.54 -4.83 56.19
N GLN A 37 22.68 -5.86 56.14
CA GLN A 37 22.76 -7.00 57.05
C GLN A 37 22.68 -8.29 56.24
N ASN A 38 23.80 -9.02 56.26
CA ASN A 38 23.95 -10.37 55.73
C ASN A 38 23.20 -11.33 56.64
N ASP A 39 22.38 -12.21 56.06
CA ASP A 39 22.07 -13.51 56.65
C ASP A 39 21.87 -14.57 55.56
N ALA A 40 22.13 -15.81 55.97
CA ALA A 40 22.73 -16.87 55.17
C ALA A 40 21.77 -17.70 54.29
N SER A 41 22.36 -18.27 53.23
CA SER A 41 22.05 -19.59 52.64
C SER A 41 20.66 -19.84 52.06
N THR A 42 20.51 -19.60 50.75
CA THR A 42 19.52 -20.30 49.90
C THR A 42 20.26 -20.86 48.68
N PRO A 43 20.10 -22.14 48.30
CA PRO A 43 20.75 -22.67 47.11
C PRO A 43 20.21 -21.92 45.87
N LEU A 44 21.14 -21.35 45.10
CA LEU A 44 20.86 -20.61 43.87
C LEU A 44 20.13 -21.53 42.88
N ALA A 45 18.85 -21.27 42.66
CA ALA A 45 18.11 -21.86 41.55
C ALA A 45 18.83 -21.50 40.24
N GLU A 46 19.07 -22.49 39.39
CA GLU A 46 19.66 -22.28 38.07
C GLU A 46 18.87 -21.20 37.31
N PRO A 47 19.54 -20.22 36.69
CA PRO A 47 18.85 -19.18 35.95
C PRO A 47 18.13 -19.81 34.76
N GLN A 48 16.81 -19.92 34.88
CA GLN A 48 15.93 -20.28 33.77
C GLN A 48 16.26 -19.37 32.58
N PRO A 49 16.47 -19.92 31.37
CA PRO A 49 16.83 -19.11 30.22
C PRO A 49 15.72 -18.07 29.96
N ARG A 50 16.06 -16.78 30.11
CA ARG A 50 15.14 -15.68 29.80
C ARG A 50 14.71 -15.80 28.34
N ALA A 51 13.41 -15.99 28.12
CA ALA A 51 12.82 -16.00 26.79
C ALA A 51 13.27 -14.72 26.04
N LYS A 52 13.88 -14.89 24.86
CA LYS A 52 14.34 -13.77 24.04
C LYS A 52 13.12 -12.93 23.63
N LYS A 53 13.14 -11.62 23.89
CA LYS A 53 12.09 -10.70 23.42
C LYS A 53 12.03 -10.73 21.89
N LYS A 54 10.82 -10.87 21.34
CA LYS A 54 10.58 -10.90 19.90
C LYS A 54 10.92 -9.56 19.25
N THR A 55 11.42 -9.59 18.02
CA THR A 55 11.66 -8.37 17.23
C THR A 55 10.35 -7.84 16.63
N LYS A 56 10.30 -6.55 16.27
CA LYS A 56 9.13 -5.95 15.58
C LYS A 56 8.73 -6.73 14.32
N THR A 57 9.72 -7.14 13.51
CA THR A 57 9.50 -7.94 12.31
C THR A 57 8.91 -9.31 12.61
N GLN A 58 9.36 -9.95 13.69
CA GLN A 58 8.82 -11.23 14.13
C GLN A 58 7.36 -11.11 14.56
N ILE A 59 7.03 -10.06 15.31
CA ILE A 59 5.65 -9.77 15.75
C ILE A 59 4.74 -9.60 14.53
N VAL A 60 5.10 -8.73 13.59
CA VAL A 60 4.31 -8.49 12.37
C VAL A 60 4.12 -9.78 11.56
N ARG A 61 5.16 -10.62 11.46
CA ARG A 61 5.06 -11.90 10.74
C ARG A 61 4.10 -12.87 11.42
N GLU A 62 4.14 -12.96 12.74
CA GLU A 62 3.23 -13.81 13.52
C GLU A 62 1.78 -13.31 13.43
N GLU A 63 1.55 -12.00 13.49
CA GLU A 63 0.24 -11.39 13.28
C GLU A 63 -0.32 -11.70 11.90
N LEU A 64 0.47 -11.50 10.84
CA LEU A 64 0.06 -11.83 9.47
C LEU A 64 -0.20 -13.32 9.28
N ALA A 65 0.56 -14.20 9.95
CA ALA A 65 0.33 -15.64 9.91
C ALA A 65 -0.99 -16.01 10.60
N ALA A 66 -1.32 -15.38 11.73
CA ALA A 66 -2.60 -15.59 12.41
C ALA A 66 -3.79 -15.12 11.55
N LEU A 67 -3.69 -13.95 10.92
CA LEU A 67 -4.72 -13.47 9.99
C LEU A 67 -4.87 -14.39 8.77
N ALA A 68 -3.75 -14.90 8.23
CA ALA A 68 -3.77 -15.84 7.12
C ALA A 68 -4.42 -17.17 7.50
N ALA A 69 -4.14 -17.70 8.69
CA ALA A 69 -4.78 -18.92 9.20
C ALA A 69 -6.30 -18.73 9.34
N ALA A 70 -6.74 -17.61 9.94
CA ALA A 70 -8.16 -17.29 10.06
C ALA A 70 -8.85 -17.11 8.69
N ALA A 71 -8.16 -16.51 7.70
CA ALA A 71 -8.70 -16.40 6.35
C ALA A 71 -8.93 -17.77 5.69
N LEU A 72 -8.04 -18.73 5.93
CA LEU A 72 -8.11 -20.09 5.36
C LEU A 72 -9.24 -20.95 5.95
N GLU A 73 -9.81 -20.56 7.09
CA GLU A 73 -11.03 -21.19 7.63
C GLU A 73 -12.25 -20.97 6.72
N THR A 74 -12.21 -19.93 5.87
CA THR A 74 -13.25 -19.71 4.86
C THR A 74 -13.09 -20.74 3.73
N PRO A 75 -14.14 -21.53 3.44
CA PRO A 75 -14.09 -22.51 2.37
C PRO A 75 -13.89 -21.81 1.01
N ASP A 76 -13.26 -22.49 0.05
CA ASP A 76 -13.36 -22.04 -1.34
C ASP A 76 -14.83 -22.15 -1.75
N PRO A 77 -15.36 -21.23 -2.58
CA PRO A 77 -16.62 -21.45 -3.30
C PRO A 77 -16.53 -22.60 -4.34
N SER A 78 -15.69 -23.60 -4.09
CA SER A 78 -15.47 -24.81 -4.90
C SER A 78 -16.69 -25.74 -4.89
N PRO A 79 -16.95 -26.45 -6.00
CA PRO A 79 -16.16 -26.48 -7.22
C PRO A 79 -16.37 -25.25 -8.10
N ARG A 80 -15.26 -24.72 -8.64
CA ARG A 80 -15.33 -23.74 -9.74
C ARG A 80 -16.18 -24.33 -10.87
N PRO A 81 -17.09 -23.56 -11.49
CA PRO A 81 -17.86 -24.04 -12.63
C PRO A 81 -16.93 -24.60 -13.71
N PRO A 82 -17.27 -25.72 -14.38
CA PRO A 82 -16.45 -26.28 -15.47
C PRO A 82 -16.21 -25.32 -16.65
N SER A 83 -17.03 -24.27 -16.76
CA SER A 83 -16.91 -23.20 -17.74
C SER A 83 -15.82 -22.18 -17.39
N THR A 84 -15.36 -22.13 -16.13
CA THR A 84 -14.28 -21.25 -15.70
C THR A 84 -12.95 -21.84 -16.17
N ARG A 85 -12.46 -21.34 -17.31
CA ARG A 85 -11.14 -21.70 -17.84
C ARG A 85 -10.17 -20.57 -17.55
N ASP A 86 -9.13 -20.88 -16.79
CA ASP A 86 -7.98 -19.99 -16.68
C ASP A 86 -7.32 -19.88 -18.06
N LEU A 87 -6.88 -18.68 -18.43
CA LEU A 87 -6.07 -18.46 -19.64
C LEU A 87 -4.72 -19.19 -19.55
N ILE A 88 -4.30 -19.54 -18.33
CA ILE A 88 -3.01 -20.15 -18.00
C ILE A 88 -3.29 -21.43 -17.21
N ASP A 89 -2.68 -22.54 -17.64
CA ASP A 89 -2.64 -23.75 -16.81
C ASP A 89 -1.63 -23.57 -15.67
N TRP A 90 -2.11 -23.12 -14.51
CA TRP A 90 -1.28 -22.92 -13.33
C TRP A 90 -0.65 -24.21 -12.80
N ASN A 91 -1.25 -25.38 -13.06
CA ASN A 91 -0.63 -26.66 -12.71
C ASN A 91 0.57 -26.96 -13.59
N ALA A 92 0.50 -26.64 -14.88
CA ALA A 92 1.65 -26.72 -15.77
C ALA A 92 2.79 -25.80 -15.32
N VAL A 93 2.49 -24.55 -14.95
CA VAL A 93 3.49 -23.58 -14.42
C VAL A 93 4.14 -24.09 -13.12
N LEU A 94 3.34 -24.68 -12.22
CA LEU A 94 3.84 -25.25 -10.98
C LEU A 94 4.82 -26.41 -11.26
N LYS A 95 4.51 -27.29 -12.22
CA LYS A 95 5.31 -28.47 -12.58
C LYS A 95 6.51 -28.16 -13.49
N ALA A 96 6.46 -27.10 -14.29
CA ALA A 96 7.51 -26.75 -15.25
C ALA A 96 8.87 -26.52 -14.57
N PRO A 97 10.00 -26.81 -15.22
CA PRO A 97 11.31 -26.31 -14.83
C PRO A 97 11.30 -24.79 -14.58
N ILE A 98 12.11 -24.29 -13.64
CA ILE A 98 12.12 -22.86 -13.33
C ILE A 98 12.69 -22.04 -14.49
N GLU A 99 13.60 -22.65 -15.25
CA GLU A 99 14.24 -22.11 -16.45
C GLU A 99 13.20 -21.75 -17.52
N ASP A 100 12.21 -22.61 -17.73
CA ASP A 100 11.12 -22.37 -18.69
C ASP A 100 10.24 -21.20 -18.26
N VAL A 101 9.95 -21.08 -16.96
CA VAL A 101 9.18 -19.96 -16.42
C VAL A 101 9.96 -18.66 -16.56
N VAL A 102 11.26 -18.68 -16.25
CA VAL A 102 12.17 -17.55 -16.43
C VAL A 102 12.19 -17.09 -17.89
N GLU A 103 12.31 -18.03 -18.81
CA GLU A 103 12.33 -17.79 -20.25
C GLU A 103 11.05 -17.09 -20.71
N CYS A 104 9.89 -17.64 -20.33
CA CYS A 104 8.57 -17.13 -20.69
C CYS A 104 8.35 -15.67 -20.24
N ILE A 105 8.89 -15.29 -19.07
CA ILE A 105 8.67 -13.96 -18.49
C ILE A 105 9.88 -13.02 -18.68
N ARG A 106 10.88 -13.40 -19.48
CA ARG A 106 12.14 -12.65 -19.60
C ARG A 106 11.93 -11.19 -19.95
N CYS A 107 11.01 -10.90 -20.89
CA CYS A 107 10.71 -9.56 -21.39
C CYS A 107 10.22 -8.58 -20.31
N ARG A 108 9.73 -9.09 -19.17
CA ARG A 108 9.22 -8.26 -18.07
C ARG A 108 10.32 -7.60 -17.23
N GLY A 109 11.53 -8.17 -17.23
CA GLY A 109 12.61 -7.85 -16.29
C GLY A 109 12.42 -8.50 -14.90
N MET A 110 13.51 -8.62 -14.12
CA MET A 110 13.53 -9.33 -12.82
C MET A 110 13.03 -10.80 -12.87
N HIS A 111 13.11 -11.43 -14.05
CA HIS A 111 12.51 -12.74 -14.32
C HIS A 111 12.98 -13.85 -13.39
N PHE A 112 14.27 -13.89 -13.00
CA PHE A 112 14.76 -14.89 -12.04
C PHE A 112 14.05 -14.81 -10.68
N MET A 113 13.94 -13.58 -10.14
CA MET A 113 13.25 -13.34 -8.87
C MET A 113 11.75 -13.64 -8.98
N LEU A 114 11.12 -13.19 -10.07
CA LEU A 114 9.68 -13.38 -10.28
C LEU A 114 9.32 -14.84 -10.49
N ALA A 115 10.09 -15.60 -11.28
CA ALA A 115 9.85 -17.02 -11.49
C ALA A 115 9.92 -17.79 -10.16
N ARG A 116 10.91 -17.50 -9.32
CA ARG A 116 10.99 -18.10 -7.97
C ARG A 116 9.77 -17.76 -7.12
N ARG A 117 9.36 -16.48 -7.09
CA ARG A 117 8.19 -16.03 -6.33
C ARG A 117 6.88 -16.66 -6.82
N ILE A 118 6.67 -16.73 -8.14
CA ILE A 118 5.51 -17.37 -8.75
C ILE A 118 5.43 -18.84 -8.32
N LYS A 119 6.53 -19.61 -8.47
CA LYS A 119 6.54 -21.02 -8.07
C LYS A 119 6.35 -21.20 -6.57
N ASN A 120 6.94 -20.36 -5.72
CA ASN A 120 6.74 -20.40 -4.28
C ASN A 120 5.28 -20.11 -3.89
N LEU A 121 4.66 -19.11 -4.52
CA LEU A 121 3.26 -18.77 -4.32
C LEU A 121 2.35 -19.94 -4.71
N LEU A 122 2.55 -20.53 -5.88
CA LEU A 122 1.76 -21.68 -6.34
C LEU A 122 1.90 -22.89 -5.40
N ARG A 123 3.12 -23.21 -4.95
CA ARG A 123 3.35 -24.28 -3.96
C ARG A 123 2.63 -24.02 -2.65
N ARG A 124 2.70 -22.78 -2.16
CA ARG A 124 2.04 -22.38 -0.91
C ARG A 124 0.53 -22.53 -1.03
N ILE A 125 -0.08 -21.97 -2.07
CA ILE A 125 -1.52 -22.07 -2.31
C ILE A 125 -1.93 -23.56 -2.43
N ALA A 126 -1.20 -24.35 -3.22
CA ALA A 126 -1.48 -25.79 -3.34
C ALA A 126 -1.41 -26.50 -1.98
N SER A 127 -0.43 -26.17 -1.12
CA SER A 127 -0.33 -26.78 0.22
C SER A 127 -1.42 -26.34 1.18
N GLU A 128 -1.90 -25.10 1.09
CA GLU A 128 -2.94 -24.55 1.95
C GLU A 128 -4.36 -24.98 1.52
N ARG A 129 -4.50 -25.53 0.31
CA ARG A 129 -5.79 -25.74 -0.37
C ARG A 129 -5.92 -27.14 -1.00
N ASP A 130 -5.27 -28.15 -0.43
CA ASP A 130 -5.35 -29.55 -0.88
C ASP A 130 -5.11 -29.74 -2.39
N GLY A 131 -4.14 -28.99 -2.94
CA GLY A 131 -3.77 -29.01 -4.35
C GLY A 131 -4.54 -28.05 -5.25
N ALA A 132 -5.59 -27.37 -4.75
CA ALA A 132 -6.33 -26.39 -5.53
C ALA A 132 -5.54 -25.08 -5.70
N LEU A 133 -5.32 -24.64 -6.94
CA LEU A 133 -4.67 -23.37 -7.26
C LEU A 133 -5.71 -22.25 -7.40
N SER A 134 -6.37 -21.89 -6.30
CA SER A 134 -7.46 -20.90 -6.23
C SER A 134 -7.23 -19.89 -5.12
N LEU A 135 -7.64 -18.64 -5.35
CA LEU A 135 -7.77 -17.61 -4.32
C LEU A 135 -9.22 -17.07 -4.22
N GLU A 136 -10.20 -17.76 -4.80
CA GLU A 136 -11.59 -17.28 -4.88
C GLU A 136 -12.25 -17.18 -3.49
N PHE A 137 -11.81 -17.98 -2.51
CA PHE A 137 -12.27 -17.86 -1.11
C PHE A 137 -12.09 -16.45 -0.54
N LEU A 138 -11.10 -15.69 -1.02
CA LEU A 138 -10.87 -14.32 -0.57
C LEU A 138 -12.06 -13.38 -0.83
N ARG A 139 -12.99 -13.74 -1.73
CA ARG A 139 -14.22 -12.97 -1.97
C ARG A 139 -15.16 -12.96 -0.77
N ASP A 140 -15.20 -14.07 -0.02
CA ASP A 140 -16.10 -14.27 1.11
C ASP A 140 -15.42 -14.02 2.47
N VAL A 141 -14.07 -13.96 2.48
CA VAL A 141 -13.28 -13.61 3.67
C VAL A 141 -13.42 -12.11 4.01
N PRO A 142 -13.65 -11.70 5.27
CA PRO A 142 -13.63 -10.28 5.68
C PRO A 142 -12.39 -9.51 5.22
N THR A 143 -12.53 -8.21 4.93
CA THR A 143 -11.46 -7.38 4.31
C THR A 143 -10.12 -7.47 5.04
N GLU A 144 -10.11 -7.36 6.38
CA GLU A 144 -8.87 -7.38 7.16
C GLU A 144 -8.16 -8.74 7.13
N LEU A 145 -8.92 -9.83 7.15
CA LEU A 145 -8.37 -11.18 7.04
C LEU A 145 -7.79 -11.42 5.63
N ALA A 146 -8.51 -11.01 4.59
CA ALA A 146 -8.01 -11.11 3.21
C ALA A 146 -6.74 -10.27 3.01
N ARG A 147 -6.71 -9.06 3.58
CA ARG A 147 -5.54 -8.19 3.58
C ARG A 147 -4.34 -8.83 4.28
N GLY A 148 -4.56 -9.40 5.47
CA GLY A 148 -3.54 -10.12 6.23
C GLY A 148 -3.00 -11.33 5.48
N TYR A 149 -3.88 -12.16 4.92
CA TYR A 149 -3.49 -13.29 4.07
C TYR A 149 -2.61 -12.84 2.90
N LEU A 150 -3.05 -11.84 2.12
CA LEU A 150 -2.32 -11.34 0.97
C LEU A 150 -0.97 -10.72 1.35
N LEU A 151 -0.89 -9.97 2.46
CA LEU A 151 0.37 -9.42 2.97
C LEU A 151 1.34 -10.49 3.50
N SER A 152 0.83 -11.66 3.89
CA SER A 152 1.67 -12.77 4.30
C SER A 152 2.39 -13.44 3.12
N LEU A 153 1.97 -13.19 1.86
CA LEU A 153 2.53 -13.81 0.66
C LEU A 153 3.91 -13.20 0.30
N GLU A 154 4.87 -14.04 -0.08
CA GLU A 154 6.22 -13.57 -0.44
C GLU A 154 6.16 -12.60 -1.64
N GLY A 155 6.70 -11.39 -1.44
CA GLY A 155 6.77 -10.37 -2.49
C GLY A 155 5.50 -9.53 -2.64
N TYR A 156 4.48 -9.73 -1.80
CA TYR A 156 3.27 -8.91 -1.78
C TYR A 156 3.46 -7.78 -0.75
N GLY A 157 3.65 -6.57 -1.26
CA GLY A 157 3.68 -5.36 -0.44
C GLY A 157 2.33 -4.67 -0.39
N VAL A 158 2.22 -3.65 0.47
CA VAL A 158 0.96 -2.91 0.72
C VAL A 158 0.29 -2.42 -0.56
N LYS A 159 1.06 -1.89 -1.52
CA LYS A 159 0.55 -1.46 -2.84
C LYS A 159 -0.07 -2.62 -3.62
N THR A 160 0.60 -3.77 -3.69
CA THR A 160 0.10 -4.95 -4.41
C THR A 160 -1.18 -5.45 -3.79
N VAL A 161 -1.22 -5.54 -2.46
CA VAL A 161 -2.41 -5.97 -1.72
C VAL A 161 -3.58 -5.01 -1.91
N SER A 162 -3.33 -3.70 -1.85
CA SER A 162 -4.34 -2.67 -2.11
C SER A 162 -4.90 -2.78 -3.54
N CYS A 163 -4.04 -3.02 -4.55
CA CYS A 163 -4.49 -3.27 -5.91
C CYS A 163 -5.42 -4.49 -6.00
N ILE A 164 -5.11 -5.59 -5.32
CA ILE A 164 -5.94 -6.81 -5.35
C ILE A 164 -7.27 -6.55 -4.65
N LEU A 165 -7.25 -5.93 -3.47
CA LEU A 165 -8.45 -5.58 -2.71
C LEU A 165 -9.39 -4.69 -3.53
N LEU A 166 -8.86 -3.62 -4.13
CA LEU A 166 -9.66 -2.67 -4.91
C LEU A 166 -10.11 -3.23 -6.26
N LEU A 167 -9.19 -3.79 -7.05
CA LEU A 167 -9.45 -4.07 -8.47
C LEU A 167 -9.99 -5.48 -8.73
N ALA A 168 -9.71 -6.45 -7.86
CA ALA A 168 -10.14 -7.83 -8.03
C ALA A 168 -11.25 -8.25 -7.04
N LEU A 169 -11.17 -7.75 -5.81
CA LEU A 169 -12.12 -8.05 -4.74
C LEU A 169 -13.16 -6.96 -4.49
N TYR A 170 -13.07 -5.81 -5.20
CA TYR A 170 -14.01 -4.69 -5.08
C TYR A 170 -14.20 -4.20 -3.64
N ARG A 171 -13.08 -4.01 -2.91
CA ARG A 171 -13.02 -3.51 -1.54
C ARG A 171 -12.27 -2.19 -1.48
N ALA A 172 -12.71 -1.27 -0.64
CA ALA A 172 -12.09 0.04 -0.50
C ALA A 172 -10.67 -0.07 0.09
N ASP A 173 -9.65 -0.06 -0.77
CA ASP A 173 -8.25 0.06 -0.39
C ASP A 173 -7.41 0.70 -1.51
N PHE A 174 -7.24 2.03 -1.49
CA PHE A 174 -6.61 2.76 -2.57
C PHE A 174 -5.09 2.48 -2.69
N PRO A 175 -4.62 1.91 -3.82
CA PRO A 175 -3.21 1.68 -4.04
C PRO A 175 -2.47 2.96 -4.45
N VAL A 176 -1.66 3.49 -3.54
CA VAL A 176 -0.71 4.57 -3.85
C VAL A 176 0.55 3.96 -4.48
N ASP A 177 0.77 4.23 -5.77
CA ASP A 177 1.98 3.87 -6.49
C ASP A 177 2.88 5.09 -6.75
N VAL A 178 3.98 4.88 -7.48
CA VAL A 178 4.92 5.96 -7.85
C VAL A 178 4.31 7.04 -8.74
N ASN A 179 3.23 6.74 -9.47
CA ASN A 179 2.52 7.74 -10.27
C ASN A 179 1.60 8.56 -9.40
N VAL A 180 0.82 7.91 -8.53
CA VAL A 180 -0.04 8.58 -7.54
C VAL A 180 0.81 9.50 -6.67
N GLY A 181 1.86 8.99 -6.04
CA GLY A 181 2.73 9.79 -5.16
C GLY A 181 3.31 10.99 -5.89
N ARG A 182 3.77 10.81 -7.13
CA ARG A 182 4.29 11.89 -7.97
C ARG A 182 3.26 12.96 -8.28
N ILE A 183 2.08 12.56 -8.73
CA ILE A 183 1.02 13.49 -9.11
C ILE A 183 0.58 14.27 -7.87
N MET A 184 0.33 13.59 -6.75
CA MET A 184 -0.10 14.25 -5.52
C MET A 184 0.96 15.22 -4.97
N ALA A 185 2.25 14.86 -5.02
CA ALA A 185 3.32 15.78 -4.67
C ALA A 185 3.35 17.02 -5.59
N ARG A 186 3.25 16.83 -6.91
CA ARG A 186 3.26 17.94 -7.89
C ARG A 186 2.02 18.84 -7.84
N LEU A 187 0.89 18.29 -7.39
CA LEU A 187 -0.33 19.06 -7.14
C LEU A 187 -0.29 19.84 -5.81
N GLY A 188 0.74 19.66 -4.97
CA GLY A 188 0.85 20.33 -3.67
C GLY A 188 0.09 19.63 -2.54
N TRP A 189 -0.34 18.37 -2.72
CA TRP A 189 -1.16 17.66 -1.74
C TRP A 189 -0.34 16.91 -0.68
N VAL A 190 0.94 16.69 -0.96
CA VAL A 190 1.89 16.09 -0.01
C VAL A 190 2.81 17.20 0.47
N PRO A 191 2.93 17.44 1.78
CA PRO A 191 3.89 18.41 2.30
C PRO A 191 5.31 17.94 1.96
N LEU A 192 6.08 18.81 1.33
CA LEU A 192 7.46 18.55 0.95
C LEU A 192 8.39 19.38 1.81
N GLU A 193 9.51 18.79 2.24
CA GLU A 193 10.50 19.52 3.04
C GLU A 193 11.26 20.57 2.21
N THR A 194 11.42 20.34 0.90
CA THR A 194 12.11 21.26 -0.02
C THR A 194 11.48 21.25 -1.41
N GLU A 195 11.62 22.35 -2.16
CA GLU A 195 11.19 22.41 -3.58
C GLU A 195 12.00 21.46 -4.48
N GLN A 196 13.25 21.13 -4.11
CA GLN A 196 14.09 20.14 -4.81
C GLN A 196 13.46 18.75 -4.79
N ALA A 197 12.68 18.44 -3.76
CA ALA A 197 11.88 17.22 -3.71
C ALA A 197 10.87 17.16 -4.86
N LEU A 198 10.40 18.25 -5.46
CA LEU A 198 9.50 18.14 -6.62
C LEU A 198 10.19 17.61 -7.89
N GLU A 199 11.51 17.80 -8.00
CA GLU A 199 12.30 17.39 -9.17
C GLU A 199 12.92 16.00 -9.00
N GLU A 200 13.37 15.67 -7.79
CA GLU A 200 14.10 14.43 -7.47
C GLU A 200 13.17 13.31 -7.00
N LEU A 201 12.16 13.04 -7.83
CA LEU A 201 11.21 11.93 -7.67
C LEU A 201 11.82 10.53 -7.55
N SER A 202 13.13 10.37 -7.80
CA SER A 202 13.89 9.16 -7.48
C SER A 202 14.10 8.95 -5.98
N GLU A 203 14.10 10.01 -5.18
CA GLU A 203 14.28 9.98 -3.73
C GLU A 203 12.97 9.73 -2.98
N TYR A 204 11.85 9.79 -3.68
CA TYR A 204 10.57 9.26 -3.20
C TYR A 204 10.62 7.74 -3.30
N ALA A 205 11.44 7.11 -2.47
CA ALA A 205 10.89 5.96 -1.78
C ALA A 205 9.65 6.51 -1.09
N PRO A 206 8.43 6.00 -1.37
CA PRO A 206 7.26 6.46 -0.64
C PRO A 206 7.58 6.21 0.83
N GLU A 207 7.86 7.29 1.56
CA GLU A 207 8.01 7.18 2.99
C GLU A 207 6.72 6.50 3.47
N PRO A 208 6.80 5.48 4.35
CA PRO A 208 5.61 4.86 4.90
C PRO A 208 4.57 5.88 5.37
N ALA A 209 5.03 7.05 5.84
CA ALA A 209 4.19 8.19 6.18
C ALA A 209 3.40 8.77 5.00
N VAL A 210 4.03 9.10 3.87
CA VAL A 210 3.34 9.65 2.67
C VAL A 210 2.31 8.67 2.12
N TYR A 211 2.67 7.39 2.06
CA TYR A 211 1.75 6.34 1.63
C TYR A 211 0.52 6.28 2.56
N THR A 212 0.74 6.28 3.88
CA THR A 212 -0.32 6.24 4.89
C THR A 212 -1.21 7.48 4.80
N PHE A 213 -0.59 8.66 4.75
CA PHE A 213 -1.25 9.97 4.65
C PHE A 213 -2.20 10.04 3.45
N LEU A 214 -1.72 9.64 2.26
CA LEU A 214 -2.52 9.65 1.04
C LEU A 214 -3.60 8.58 1.08
N ARG A 215 -3.26 7.36 1.52
CA ARG A 215 -4.21 6.25 1.60
C ARG A 215 -5.39 6.57 2.51
N GLU A 216 -5.14 7.13 3.70
CA GLU A 216 -6.20 7.51 4.65
C GLU A 216 -7.16 8.54 4.07
N ARG A 217 -6.63 9.56 3.39
CA ARG A 217 -7.45 10.61 2.74
C ARG A 217 -8.23 10.07 1.55
N LEU A 218 -7.57 9.33 0.67
CA LEU A 218 -8.19 8.84 -0.55
C LEU A 218 -9.26 7.80 -0.24
N ASN A 219 -9.08 6.94 0.78
CA ASN A 219 -10.08 5.96 1.18
C ASN A 219 -11.36 6.57 1.79
N SER A 220 -11.47 7.89 1.91
CA SER A 220 -12.74 8.57 2.22
C SER A 220 -13.73 8.56 1.05
N PHE A 221 -13.26 8.34 -0.18
CA PHE A 221 -14.12 8.26 -1.36
C PHE A 221 -14.86 6.90 -1.44
N GLY A 222 -16.01 6.90 -2.11
CA GLY A 222 -16.76 5.69 -2.40
C GLY A 222 -16.01 4.73 -3.34
N LEU A 223 -16.33 3.44 -3.26
CA LEU A 223 -15.63 2.37 -3.99
C LEU A 223 -15.52 2.63 -5.50
N GLN A 224 -16.60 3.07 -6.15
CA GLN A 224 -16.61 3.39 -7.58
C GLN A 224 -15.59 4.48 -7.92
N THR A 225 -15.59 5.56 -7.12
CA THR A 225 -14.64 6.67 -7.28
C THR A 225 -13.21 6.21 -7.04
N LEU A 226 -12.95 5.36 -6.04
CA LEU A 226 -11.60 4.81 -5.82
C LEU A 226 -11.10 4.03 -7.03
N PHE A 227 -11.97 3.20 -7.60
CA PHE A 227 -11.66 2.39 -8.77
C PHE A 227 -11.30 3.29 -9.95
N GLU A 228 -12.18 4.22 -10.33
CA GLU A 228 -11.97 5.18 -11.42
C GLU A 228 -10.73 6.06 -11.20
N LEU A 229 -10.58 6.61 -10.00
CA LEU A 229 -9.45 7.44 -9.62
C LEU A 229 -8.12 6.69 -9.80
N HIS A 230 -8.06 5.41 -9.45
CA HIS A 230 -6.84 4.62 -9.65
C HIS A 230 -6.44 4.59 -11.13
N TYR A 231 -7.37 4.28 -12.04
CA TYR A 231 -7.09 4.25 -13.48
C TYR A 231 -6.71 5.62 -14.03
N HIS A 232 -7.41 6.67 -13.60
CA HIS A 232 -7.13 8.04 -14.04
C HIS A 232 -5.75 8.50 -13.59
N MET A 233 -5.34 8.22 -12.35
CA MET A 233 -4.02 8.60 -11.84
C MET A 233 -2.89 7.85 -12.55
N ILE A 234 -3.07 6.57 -12.87
CA ILE A 234 -2.08 5.81 -13.66
C ILE A 234 -1.96 6.37 -15.08
N THR A 235 -3.08 6.61 -15.74
CA THR A 235 -3.11 7.18 -17.10
C THR A 235 -2.49 8.56 -17.10
N MET A 236 -2.88 9.41 -16.15
CA MET A 236 -2.34 10.75 -16.01
C MET A 236 -0.82 10.74 -15.80
N GLY A 237 -0.31 9.84 -14.97
CA GLY A 237 1.12 9.71 -14.70
C GLY A 237 1.93 9.24 -15.90
N LYS A 238 1.32 8.47 -16.81
CA LYS A 238 1.99 7.93 -18.00
C LYS A 238 1.86 8.82 -19.24
N VAL A 239 0.78 9.59 -19.35
CA VAL A 239 0.46 10.38 -20.56
C VAL A 239 0.80 11.86 -20.38
N PHE A 240 0.58 12.43 -19.19
CA PHE A 240 0.77 13.86 -18.95
C PHE A 240 1.89 14.11 -17.94
N CYS A 241 1.77 13.53 -16.76
CA CYS A 241 2.66 13.81 -15.64
C CYS A 241 3.82 12.80 -15.59
N GLU A 242 4.56 12.67 -16.69
CA GLU A 242 5.73 11.80 -16.76
C GLU A 242 6.84 12.19 -15.78
N LYS A 243 7.72 11.24 -15.42
CA LYS A 243 8.73 11.44 -14.39
C LYS A 243 9.68 12.61 -14.70
N ARG A 244 10.25 12.66 -15.91
CA ARG A 244 11.34 13.59 -16.26
C ARG A 244 10.85 14.85 -16.97
N THR A 245 10.05 14.66 -18.01
CA THR A 245 9.57 15.73 -18.90
C THR A 245 8.06 15.61 -19.02
N PRO A 246 7.28 16.07 -18.01
CA PRO A 246 5.82 16.04 -18.08
C PRO A 246 5.31 16.97 -19.19
N ASN A 247 4.24 16.56 -19.86
CA ASN A 247 3.49 17.35 -20.82
C ASN A 247 2.47 18.27 -20.09
N CYS A 248 2.99 19.22 -19.30
CA CYS A 248 2.15 20.09 -18.48
C CYS A 248 1.14 20.90 -19.30
N ARG A 249 1.48 21.28 -20.55
CA ARG A 249 0.60 22.07 -21.44
C ARG A 249 -0.67 21.34 -21.85
N ALA A 250 -0.62 20.02 -21.95
CA ALA A 250 -1.78 19.19 -22.26
C ALA A 250 -2.44 18.59 -20.99
N CYS A 251 -1.89 18.87 -19.81
CA CYS A 251 -2.36 18.30 -18.57
C CYS A 251 -3.68 18.95 -18.15
N PRO A 252 -4.76 18.19 -17.91
CA PRO A 252 -6.06 18.75 -17.50
C PRO A 252 -6.04 19.41 -16.12
N LEU A 253 -5.00 19.16 -15.31
CA LEU A 253 -4.84 19.76 -13.99
C LEU A 253 -3.83 20.91 -13.96
N GLN A 254 -3.37 21.40 -15.13
CA GLN A 254 -2.31 22.43 -15.21
C GLN A 254 -2.62 23.65 -14.35
N ASP A 255 -3.85 24.18 -14.45
CA ASP A 255 -4.24 25.45 -13.83
C ASP A 255 -4.31 25.41 -12.31
N MET A 256 -4.36 24.20 -11.73
CA MET A 256 -4.36 23.96 -10.29
C MET A 256 -3.11 23.23 -9.80
N CYS A 257 -2.09 23.09 -10.65
CA CYS A 257 -0.88 22.36 -10.35
C CYS A 257 0.23 23.30 -9.86
N GLU A 258 0.64 23.14 -8.60
CA GLU A 258 1.73 23.91 -8.00
C GLU A 258 3.04 23.77 -8.79
N TYR A 259 3.39 22.53 -9.18
CA TYR A 259 4.59 22.27 -9.99
C TYR A 259 4.61 23.04 -11.32
N ALA A 260 3.46 23.15 -11.99
CA ALA A 260 3.36 23.88 -13.25
C ALA A 260 3.53 25.40 -13.03
N SER A 261 2.86 25.91 -11.99
CA SER A 261 2.85 27.32 -11.59
C SER A 261 4.23 27.81 -11.17
N CYS A 262 5.01 26.98 -10.46
CA CYS A 262 6.38 27.28 -10.04
C CYS A 262 7.44 27.08 -11.15
N GLY A 263 7.02 26.85 -12.40
CA GLY A 263 7.96 26.76 -13.53
C GLY A 263 8.71 25.43 -13.66
N GLY A 264 8.20 24.35 -13.06
CA GLY A 264 8.82 23.02 -13.10
C GLY A 264 9.14 22.52 -14.52
N LYS A 265 10.22 21.72 -14.62
CA LYS A 265 10.69 21.09 -15.87
C LYS A 265 9.55 20.38 -16.60
N ARG A 266 9.45 20.62 -17.91
CA ARG A 266 8.36 20.15 -18.77
C ARG A 266 8.82 19.99 -20.21
N GLN A 267 8.03 19.27 -21.01
CA GLN A 267 8.29 19.15 -22.44
C GLN A 267 8.34 20.53 -23.08
N VAL A 268 9.41 20.80 -23.83
CA VAL A 268 9.57 22.00 -24.64
C VAL A 268 9.14 21.63 -26.06
N ASN A 269 8.24 22.40 -26.67
CA ASN A 269 7.80 22.10 -28.04
C ASN A 269 9.00 22.10 -28.99
N ALA A 270 9.12 21.05 -29.79
CA ALA A 270 9.96 21.05 -30.98
C ALA A 270 9.24 21.82 -32.11
N THR A 271 9.01 23.12 -31.95
CA THR A 271 8.55 24.02 -33.03
C THR A 271 8.73 25.48 -32.63
N ALA A 272 9.95 25.99 -32.83
CA ALA A 272 10.24 27.41 -33.07
C ALA A 272 11.65 27.56 -33.68
N THR A 273 11.99 26.74 -34.68
CA THR A 273 13.08 27.04 -35.61
C THR A 273 12.48 27.21 -37.00
N GLY A 274 11.66 28.25 -37.14
CA GLY A 274 11.46 28.88 -38.43
C GLY A 274 12.73 29.69 -38.71
N GLY A 275 13.57 29.17 -39.61
CA GLY A 275 14.75 29.87 -40.07
C GLY A 275 14.39 31.12 -40.87
N PRO A 276 15.28 32.14 -40.90
CA PRO A 276 15.19 33.24 -41.84
C PRO A 276 15.39 32.78 -43.29
#